data_AF-A0A6B8J8M8-F1
#
_entry.id   AF-A0A6B8J8M8-F1
#
_cell.length_a   1.000
_cell.length_b   1.000
_cell.length_c   1.000
_cell.angle_alpha   90.00
_cell.angle_beta   90.00
_cell.angle_gamma   90.00
#
_symmetry.space_group_name_H-M   'P 1'
#
loop_
_entity.id
_entity.type
_entity.pdbx_description
1 polymer ?
#
loop_
_entity_poly.entity_id
_entity_poly.type
_entity_poly.pdbx_seq_one_letter_code
_entity_poly.pdbx_strand_id
1 'polypeptide(L)'
;MLQGLACQEGCMSPLARSLVSLLIGALCAPALVMHVTMLLGLLQNLPDALHELPHASLRDWGAGLLSCLFAASVLAWPILAWMTIGWIRNVPVHRAWVWIGTFLAVAWMLPLPKFLIFAVFVLPGIVFAVYLCLWHRYPRVRDPFGEEDGPAPPVV
;
A
#
# COMPACT_ATOMS: atom_id res chain seq x y z
N MET A 1 10.51 13.62 39.99
CA MET A 1 9.68 13.80 38.77
C MET A 1 10.56 14.26 37.59
N LEU A 2 11.59 13.48 37.26
CA LEU A 2 12.45 13.70 36.08
C LEU A 2 12.71 12.34 35.43
N GLN A 3 11.62 11.68 35.00
CA GLN A 3 11.66 10.54 34.07
C GLN A 3 11.28 11.04 32.66
N GLY A 4 11.82 12.20 32.29
CA GLY A 4 11.73 12.74 30.94
C GLY A 4 13.06 12.53 30.23
N LEU A 5 12.98 12.10 28.97
CA LEU A 5 14.05 12.16 27.98
C LEU A 5 15.09 11.02 27.99
N ALA A 6 14.70 9.79 28.33
CA ALA A 6 15.26 8.68 27.58
C ALA A 6 14.67 8.75 26.16
N CYS A 7 15.25 9.62 25.34
CA CYS A 7 15.09 9.56 23.90
C CYS A 7 15.46 8.12 23.51
N GLN A 8 14.48 7.29 23.16
CA GLN A 8 14.74 6.01 22.52
C GLN A 8 15.51 6.33 21.23
N GLU A 9 16.84 6.24 21.26
CA GLU A 9 17.75 6.59 20.17
C GLU A 9 17.52 5.76 18.89
N GLY A 10 16.61 4.78 18.90
CA GLY A 10 16.23 3.98 17.74
C GLY A 10 14.84 4.26 17.16
N CYS A 11 13.97 5.03 17.81
CA CYS A 11 12.58 5.21 17.38
C CYS A 11 12.39 6.54 16.65
N MET A 12 12.15 6.50 15.33
CA MET A 12 11.75 7.69 14.56
C MET A 12 10.59 8.41 15.24
N SER A 13 10.74 9.72 15.48
CA SER A 13 9.69 10.57 16.05
C SER A 13 8.44 10.60 15.14
N PRO A 14 7.23 10.86 15.68
CA PRO A 14 6.02 10.96 14.87
C PRO A 14 6.13 11.99 13.74
N LEU A 15 6.85 13.09 13.98
CA LEU A 15 7.13 14.11 12.99
C LEU A 15 8.01 13.57 11.85
N ALA A 16 9.09 12.84 12.17
CA ALA A 16 9.95 12.21 11.17
C ALA A 16 9.18 11.19 10.33
N ARG A 17 8.34 10.36 10.98
CA ARG A 17 7.45 9.40 10.30
C ARG A 17 6.47 10.08 9.34
N SER A 18 5.93 11.23 9.75
CA SER A 18 4.99 12.01 8.94
C SER A 18 5.69 12.63 7.73
N LEU A 19 6.89 13.19 7.91
CA LEU A 19 7.69 13.75 6.82
C LEU A 19 8.07 12.68 5.78
N VAL A 20 8.54 11.51 6.23
CA VAL A 20 8.83 10.38 5.32
C VAL A 20 7.59 9.98 4.54
N SER A 21 6.44 9.86 5.22
CA SER A 21 5.17 9.50 4.58
C SER A 21 4.73 10.54 3.55
N LEU A 22 4.90 11.84 3.84
CA LEU A 22 4.58 12.93 2.91
C LEU A 22 5.51 12.94 1.71
N LEU A 23 6.82 12.75 1.91
CA LEU A 23 7.79 12.70 0.81
C LEU A 23 7.49 11.54 -0.13
N ILE A 24 7.24 10.36 0.42
CA ILE A 24 6.89 9.17 -0.38
C ILE A 24 5.54 9.39 -1.08
N GLY A 25 4.55 9.95 -0.37
CA GLY A 25 3.26 10.31 -0.94
C GLY A 25 3.39 11.28 -2.12
N ALA A 26 4.23 12.31 -2.00
CA ALA A 26 4.50 13.28 -3.06
C ALA A 26 5.18 12.64 -4.27
N LEU A 27 6.17 11.75 -4.05
CA LEU A 27 6.81 10.97 -5.12
C LEU A 27 5.82 10.05 -5.86
N CYS A 28 4.85 9.51 -5.13
CA CYS A 28 3.84 8.60 -5.66
C CYS A 28 2.60 9.34 -6.23
N ALA A 29 2.46 10.64 -6.00
CA ALA A 29 1.27 11.40 -6.40
C ALA A 29 0.99 11.35 -7.92
N PRO A 30 1.99 11.46 -8.83
CA PRO A 30 1.75 11.29 -10.27
C PRO A 30 1.17 9.91 -10.60
N ALA A 31 1.66 8.86 -9.93
CA ALA A 31 1.14 7.52 -10.11
C ALA A 31 -0.30 7.37 -9.60
N LEU A 32 -0.64 7.99 -8.47
CA LEU A 32 -2.01 8.01 -7.95
C LEU A 32 -2.97 8.70 -8.91
N VAL A 33 -2.60 9.88 -9.42
CA VAL A 33 -3.42 10.63 -10.39
C VAL A 33 -3.71 9.76 -11.62
N MET A 34 -2.69 9.10 -12.16
CA MET A 34 -2.84 8.18 -13.27
C MET A 34 -3.75 6.98 -12.95
N HIS A 35 -3.63 6.39 -11.75
CA HIS A 35 -4.50 5.30 -11.35
C HIS A 35 -5.97 5.74 -11.28
N VAL A 36 -6.23 6.94 -10.76
CA VAL A 36 -7.58 7.50 -10.68
C VAL A 36 -8.13 7.82 -12.06
N THR A 37 -7.35 8.43 -12.94
CA THR A 37 -7.81 8.76 -14.31
C THR A 37 -8.07 7.52 -15.15
N MET A 38 -7.21 6.51 -15.06
CA MET A 38 -7.42 5.23 -15.74
C MET A 38 -8.62 4.47 -15.16
N LEU A 39 -8.87 4.52 -13.84
CA LEU A 39 -10.06 3.93 -13.23
C LEU A 39 -11.33 4.62 -13.73
N LEU A 40 -11.34 5.95 -13.77
CA LEU A 40 -12.45 6.73 -14.31
C LEU A 40 -12.72 6.37 -15.76
N GLY A 41 -11.66 6.26 -16.59
CA GLY A 41 -11.78 5.80 -17.97
C GLY A 41 -12.37 4.39 -18.08
N LEU A 42 -11.94 3.45 -17.23
CA LEU A 42 -12.50 2.11 -17.20
C LEU A 42 -13.99 2.11 -16.81
N LEU A 43 -14.37 2.89 -15.79
CA LEU A 43 -15.76 3.01 -15.35
C LEU A 43 -16.66 3.65 -16.41
N GLN A 44 -16.14 4.62 -17.16
CA GLN A 44 -16.86 5.27 -18.25
C GLN A 44 -17.12 4.33 -19.43
N ASN A 45 -16.19 3.41 -19.72
CA ASN A 45 -16.31 2.43 -20.82
C ASN A 45 -16.99 1.12 -20.39
N LEU A 46 -17.27 0.95 -19.09
CA LEU A 46 -17.92 -0.25 -18.55
C LEU A 46 -19.31 -0.53 -19.16
N PRO A 47 -20.20 0.46 -19.41
CA PRO A 47 -21.52 0.21 -19.98
C PRO A 47 -21.44 -0.42 -21.38
N ASP A 48 -20.55 0.09 -22.23
CA ASP A 48 -20.35 -0.42 -23.58
C ASP A 48 -19.74 -1.83 -23.54
N ALA A 49 -18.76 -2.06 -22.65
CA ALA A 49 -18.16 -3.38 -22.45
C ALA A 49 -19.18 -4.43 -21.96
N LEU A 50 -20.13 -4.04 -21.11
CA LEU A 50 -21.21 -4.91 -20.64
C LEU A 50 -22.22 -5.24 -21.74
N HIS A 51 -22.44 -4.33 -22.69
CA HIS A 51 -23.31 -4.57 -23.84
C HIS A 51 -22.66 -5.54 -24.85
N GLU A 52 -21.34 -5.50 -24.99
CA GLU A 52 -20.58 -6.36 -25.92
C GLU A 52 -20.22 -7.74 -25.35
N LEU A 53 -20.47 -7.98 -24.06
CA LEU A 53 -20.18 -9.24 -23.36
C LEU A 53 -20.63 -10.53 -24.09
N PRO A 54 -21.82 -10.58 -24.75
CA PRO A 54 -22.27 -11.76 -25.48
C PRO A 54 -21.40 -12.11 -26.70
N HIS A 55 -20.58 -11.17 -27.18
CA HIS A 55 -19.73 -11.29 -28.36
C HIS A 55 -18.23 -11.36 -27.99
N ALA A 56 -17.92 -11.45 -26.70
CA ALA A 56 -16.55 -11.37 -26.19
C ALA A 56 -15.69 -12.57 -26.64
N SER A 57 -14.54 -12.26 -27.24
CA SER A 57 -13.49 -13.22 -27.56
C SER A 57 -12.59 -13.51 -26.35
N LEU A 58 -11.77 -14.57 -26.40
CA LEU A 58 -10.77 -14.88 -25.35
C LEU A 58 -9.82 -13.72 -25.05
N ARG A 59 -9.53 -12.89 -26.05
CA ARG A 59 -8.69 -11.68 -25.89
C ARG A 59 -9.39 -10.62 -25.03
N ASP A 60 -10.71 -10.50 -25.17
CA ASP A 60 -11.52 -9.53 -24.44
C ASP A 60 -11.66 -9.93 -22.97
N TRP A 61 -11.75 -11.25 -22.70
CA TRP A 61 -11.66 -11.79 -21.33
C TRP A 61 -10.31 -11.49 -20.66
N GLY A 62 -9.21 -11.58 -21.41
CA GLY A 62 -7.88 -11.20 -20.91
C GLY A 62 -7.78 -9.71 -20.57
N ALA A 63 -8.34 -8.84 -21.42
CA ALA A 63 -8.42 -7.41 -21.16
C ALA A 63 -9.33 -7.08 -19.95
N GLY A 64 -10.45 -7.80 -19.81
CA GLY A 64 -11.37 -7.68 -18.68
C GLY A 64 -10.68 -8.07 -17.37
N LEU A 65 -9.97 -9.19 -17.33
CA LEU A 65 -9.21 -9.62 -16.15
C LEU A 65 -8.13 -8.59 -15.77
N LEU A 66 -7.37 -8.07 -16.74
CA LEU A 66 -6.39 -7.01 -16.49
C LEU A 66 -7.05 -5.75 -15.93
N SER A 67 -8.25 -5.39 -16.41
CA SER A 67 -9.03 -4.26 -15.91
C SER A 67 -9.52 -4.49 -14.48
N CYS A 68 -9.93 -5.72 -14.14
CA CYS A 68 -10.28 -6.09 -12.77
C CYS A 68 -9.07 -6.02 -11.83
N LEU A 69 -7.91 -6.50 -12.27
CA LEU A 69 -6.65 -6.40 -11.51
C LEU A 69 -6.23 -4.94 -11.31
N PHE A 70 -6.40 -4.10 -12.33
CA PHE A 70 -6.22 -2.66 -12.23
C PHE A 70 -7.18 -2.03 -11.21
N ALA A 71 -8.48 -2.34 -11.28
CA ALA A 71 -9.46 -1.82 -10.34
C ALA A 71 -9.15 -2.24 -8.89
N ALA A 72 -8.71 -3.48 -8.70
CA ALA A 72 -8.25 -3.98 -7.41
C ALA A 72 -7.01 -3.22 -6.91
N SER A 73 -6.06 -2.86 -7.79
CA SER A 73 -4.86 -2.11 -7.38
C SER A 73 -5.19 -0.72 -6.82
N VAL A 74 -6.29 -0.09 -7.26
CA VAL A 74 -6.76 1.18 -6.67
C VAL A 74 -7.15 1.01 -5.20
N LEU A 75 -7.72 -0.15 -4.83
CA LEU A 75 -8.06 -0.46 -3.43
C LEU A 75 -6.81 -0.63 -2.53
N ALA A 76 -5.61 -0.83 -3.12
CA ALA A 76 -4.37 -0.86 -2.36
C ALA A 76 -4.05 0.49 -1.71
N TRP A 77 -4.44 1.61 -2.33
CA TRP A 77 -4.09 2.96 -1.86
C TRP A 77 -4.77 3.34 -0.53
N PRO A 78 -6.08 3.12 -0.34
CA PRO A 78 -6.72 3.30 0.97
C PRO A 78 -6.08 2.44 2.08
N ILE A 79 -5.73 1.20 1.77
CA ILE A 79 -5.11 0.28 2.74
C ILE A 79 -3.69 0.77 3.09
N LEU A 80 -2.93 1.23 2.10
CA LEU A 80 -1.62 1.84 2.31
C LEU A 80 -1.71 3.11 3.17
N ALA A 81 -2.70 3.95 2.92
CA ALA A 81 -2.97 5.14 3.73
C ALA A 81 -3.29 4.74 5.19
N TRP A 82 -4.11 3.71 5.40
CA TRP A 82 -4.42 3.19 6.72
C TRP A 82 -3.18 2.66 7.46
N MET A 83 -2.34 1.86 6.79
CA MET A 83 -1.07 1.39 7.33
C MET A 83 -0.12 2.54 7.66
N THR A 84 -0.11 3.59 6.84
CA THR A 84 0.69 4.80 7.06
C THR A 84 0.22 5.57 8.30
N ILE A 85 -1.09 5.70 8.51
CA ILE A 85 -1.65 6.32 9.72
C ILE A 85 -1.25 5.53 10.97
N GLY A 86 -1.35 4.20 10.93
CA GLY A 86 -0.89 3.34 12.02
C GLY A 86 0.60 3.51 12.31
N TRP A 87 1.42 3.58 11.25
CA TRP A 87 2.86 3.86 11.36
C TRP A 87 3.15 5.22 12.02
N ILE A 88 2.48 6.29 11.59
CA ILE A 88 2.64 7.65 12.15
C ILE A 88 2.24 7.67 13.64
N ARG A 89 1.12 7.02 13.98
CA ARG A 89 0.61 6.94 15.36
C ARG A 89 1.32 5.89 16.22
N ASN A 90 2.27 5.15 15.67
CA ASN A 90 2.95 4.03 16.33
C ASN A 90 1.99 2.91 16.79
N VAL A 91 0.88 2.69 16.08
CA VAL A 91 -0.12 1.66 16.38
C VAL A 91 -0.15 0.60 15.26
N PRO A 92 0.02 -0.71 15.56
CA PRO A 92 -0.13 -1.77 14.58
C PRO A 92 -1.56 -1.81 14.03
N VAL A 93 -1.71 -2.06 12.73
CA VAL A 93 -3.01 -2.43 12.15
C VAL A 93 -3.24 -3.93 12.23
N HIS A 94 -4.51 -4.35 12.12
CA HIS A 94 -4.88 -5.76 12.15
C HIS A 94 -4.18 -6.56 11.02
N ARG A 95 -3.70 -7.77 11.34
CA ARG A 95 -2.91 -8.62 10.43
C ARG A 95 -3.58 -8.87 9.07
N ALA A 96 -4.90 -8.97 9.04
CA ALA A 96 -5.66 -9.15 7.81
C ALA A 96 -5.43 -8.00 6.79
N TRP A 97 -5.37 -6.75 7.25
CA TRP A 97 -5.15 -5.59 6.37
C TRP A 97 -3.76 -5.58 5.76
N VAL A 98 -2.76 -6.09 6.48
CA VAL A 98 -1.39 -6.25 5.98
C VAL A 98 -1.36 -7.24 4.81
N TRP A 99 -2.06 -8.37 4.94
CA TRP A 99 -2.16 -9.36 3.86
C TRP A 99 -2.90 -8.82 2.64
N ILE A 100 -4.07 -8.21 2.84
CA ILE A 100 -4.86 -7.64 1.75
C ILE A 100 -4.03 -6.56 1.02
N GLY A 101 -3.38 -5.66 1.76
CA GLY A 101 -2.52 -4.63 1.20
C GLY A 101 -1.34 -5.22 0.40
N THR A 102 -0.70 -6.27 0.92
CA THR A 102 0.42 -6.94 0.23
C THR A 102 -0.04 -7.60 -1.07
N PHE A 103 -1.13 -8.35 -1.05
CA PHE A 103 -1.67 -9.01 -2.24
C PHE A 103 -2.06 -8.00 -3.33
N LEU A 104 -2.74 -6.92 -2.96
CA LEU A 104 -3.15 -5.88 -3.91
C LEU A 104 -1.95 -5.10 -4.46
N ALA A 105 -0.90 -4.88 -3.65
CA ALA A 105 0.33 -4.24 -4.11
C ALA A 105 1.12 -5.11 -5.11
N VAL A 106 1.16 -6.44 -4.89
CA VAL A 106 1.87 -7.39 -5.78
C VAL A 106 1.09 -7.67 -7.06
N ALA A 107 -0.25 -7.72 -7.00
CA ALA A 107 -1.10 -7.96 -8.17
C ALA A 107 -0.87 -6.94 -9.31
N TRP A 108 -0.33 -5.76 -8.98
CA TRP A 108 -0.03 -4.70 -9.92
C TRP A 108 1.37 -4.78 -10.58
N MET A 109 2.28 -5.63 -10.08
CA MET A 109 3.63 -5.81 -10.67
C MET A 109 3.63 -6.57 -12.01
N LEU A 110 2.51 -6.60 -12.73
CA LEU A 110 2.43 -7.24 -14.03
C LEU A 110 3.26 -6.45 -15.06
N PRO A 111 4.19 -7.10 -15.79
CA PRO A 111 5.09 -6.45 -16.72
C PRO A 111 4.32 -6.01 -17.97
N LEU A 112 3.74 -4.82 -17.93
CA LEU A 112 3.18 -4.18 -19.11
C LEU A 112 4.26 -3.25 -19.71
N PRO A 113 4.87 -3.61 -20.86
CA PRO A 113 6.04 -2.91 -21.40
C PRO A 113 5.79 -1.43 -21.73
N LYS A 114 4.54 -1.03 -21.97
CA LYS A 114 4.14 0.36 -22.20
C LYS A 114 4.17 1.24 -20.94
N PHE A 115 4.39 0.65 -19.76
CA PHE A 115 4.24 1.35 -18.48
C PHE A 115 5.51 1.41 -17.63
N LEU A 116 6.69 1.18 -18.21
CA LEU A 116 7.98 1.24 -17.49
C LEU A 116 8.25 2.60 -16.81
N ILE A 117 7.83 3.71 -17.41
CA ILE A 117 7.94 5.04 -16.80
C ILE A 117 7.09 5.13 -15.52
N PHE A 118 5.93 4.46 -15.50
CA PHE A 118 5.06 4.44 -14.32
C PHE A 118 5.62 3.56 -13.20
N ALA A 119 6.38 2.51 -13.55
CA ALA A 119 7.07 1.71 -12.54
C ALA A 119 8.01 2.57 -11.69
N VAL A 120 8.66 3.60 -12.27
CA VAL A 120 9.56 4.52 -11.53
C VAL A 120 8.81 5.34 -10.48
N PHE A 121 7.62 5.86 -10.81
CA PHE A 121 6.83 6.67 -9.88
C PHE A 121 6.11 5.84 -8.81
N VAL A 122 5.83 4.56 -9.11
CA VAL A 122 5.18 3.63 -8.17
C VAL A 122 6.20 2.96 -7.24
N LEU A 123 7.47 2.83 -7.67
CA LEU A 123 8.51 2.11 -6.93
C LEU A 123 8.73 2.62 -5.49
N PRO A 124 8.83 3.94 -5.21
CA PRO A 124 8.94 4.43 -3.83
C PRO A 124 7.76 3.98 -2.96
N GLY A 125 6.55 3.98 -3.52
CA GLY A 125 5.34 3.53 -2.85
C GLY A 125 5.33 2.04 -2.57
N ILE A 126 5.82 1.22 -3.51
CA ILE A 126 5.98 -0.23 -3.32
C ILE A 126 6.98 -0.51 -2.20
N VAL A 127 8.16 0.11 -2.24
CA VAL A 127 9.20 -0.09 -1.21
C VAL A 127 8.67 0.31 0.17
N PHE A 128 7.95 1.43 0.24
CA PHE A 128 7.33 1.88 1.47
C PHE A 128 6.20 0.95 1.94
N ALA A 129 5.37 0.44 1.03
CA ALA A 129 4.33 -0.52 1.36
C ALA A 129 4.91 -1.81 1.93
N VAL A 130 5.97 -2.35 1.32
CA VAL A 130 6.70 -3.52 1.83
C VAL A 130 7.24 -3.24 3.23
N TYR A 131 7.89 -2.09 3.41
CA TYR A 131 8.39 -1.67 4.72
C TYR A 131 7.28 -1.59 5.78
N LEU A 132 6.15 -0.94 5.47
CA LEU A 132 5.00 -0.86 6.36
C LEU A 132 4.43 -2.24 6.69
N CYS A 133 4.37 -3.15 5.72
CA CYS A 133 3.91 -4.52 5.94
C CYS A 133 4.83 -5.26 6.93
N LEU A 134 6.14 -5.12 6.78
CA LEU A 134 7.12 -5.68 7.72
C LEU A 134 6.97 -5.06 9.12
N TRP A 135 6.83 -3.75 9.20
CA TRP A 135 6.68 -3.03 10.47
C TRP A 135 5.39 -3.36 11.22
N HIS A 136 4.28 -3.53 10.51
CA HIS A 136 3.00 -3.93 11.12
C HIS A 136 3.02 -5.40 11.57
N ARG A 137 3.81 -6.24 10.90
CA ARG A 137 3.89 -7.69 11.17
C ARG A 137 4.88 -8.04 12.28
N TYR A 138 6.03 -7.39 12.34
CA TYR A 138 7.14 -7.81 13.19
C TYR A 138 7.42 -6.78 14.29
N PRO A 139 7.13 -7.09 15.56
CA PRO A 139 7.45 -6.22 16.69
C PRO A 139 8.92 -5.81 16.76
N ARG A 140 9.83 -6.73 16.42
CA ARG A 140 11.29 -6.48 16.35
C ARG A 140 11.69 -5.40 15.32
N VAL A 141 10.87 -5.17 14.28
CA VAL A 141 11.11 -4.09 13.31
C VAL A 141 10.57 -2.76 13.82
N ARG A 142 9.58 -2.80 14.73
CA ARG A 142 9.01 -1.61 15.37
C ARG A 142 9.90 -1.08 16.48
N ASP A 143 10.48 -1.98 17.26
CA ASP A 143 11.43 -1.66 18.32
C ASP A 143 12.64 -2.60 18.22
N PRO A 144 13.63 -2.26 17.37
CA PRO A 144 14.82 -3.09 17.19
C PRO A 144 15.74 -3.13 18.42
N PHE A 145 15.50 -2.27 19.40
CA PHE A 145 16.24 -2.22 20.67
C PHE A 145 15.35 -2.54 21.88
N GLY A 146 14.09 -2.93 21.65
CA GLY A 146 13.21 -3.42 22.70
C GLY A 146 13.76 -4.73 23.24
N GLU A 147 14.10 -4.75 24.52
CA GLU A 147 14.56 -5.95 25.23
C GLU A 147 13.65 -7.15 24.91
N GLU A 148 14.27 -8.29 24.58
CA GLU A 148 13.57 -9.55 24.42
C GLU A 148 12.83 -9.95 25.71
N ASP A 149 11.68 -10.61 25.50
CA ASP A 149 10.97 -11.49 26.43
C ASP A 149 10.09 -10.88 27.54
N GLY A 150 8.92 -10.36 27.11
CA GLY A 150 7.70 -10.40 27.91
C GLY A 150 6.63 -11.25 27.22
N PRO A 151 5.89 -12.13 27.94
CA PRO A 151 4.85 -12.96 27.33
C PRO A 151 3.81 -12.07 26.63
N ALA A 152 3.42 -12.46 25.42
CA ALA A 152 2.45 -11.73 24.62
C ALA A 152 1.17 -11.48 25.45
N PRO A 153 0.66 -10.23 25.53
CA PRO A 153 -0.60 -9.98 26.18
C PRO A 153 -1.70 -10.77 25.45
N PRO A 154 -2.69 -11.30 26.19
CA PRO A 154 -3.78 -12.05 25.58
C PRO A 154 -4.50 -11.18 24.55
N VAL A 155 -4.69 -11.76 23.37
CA VAL A 155 -5.53 -11.18 22.32
C VAL A 155 -6.97 -11.24 22.83
N VAL A 156 -7.54 -10.07 23.15
CA VAL A 156 -8.98 -9.90 23.41
C VAL A 156 -9.66 -9.48 22.12
#